data_AF-A0A1F9M1X2-F1
#
_entry.id   AF-A0A1F9M1X2-F1
#
_cell.length_a   1.000
_cell.length_b   1.000
_cell.length_c   1.000
_cell.angle_alpha   90.00
_cell.angle_beta   90.00
_cell.angle_gamma   90.00
#
_symmetry.space_group_name_H-M   'P 1'
#
loop_
_entity.id
_entity.type
_entity.pdbx_description
1 polymer ?
#
loop_
_entity_poly.entity_id
_entity_poly.type
_entity_poly.pdbx_seq_one_letter_code
_entity_poly.pdbx_strand_id
1 'polypeptide(L)'
;MLIERLLRRAVPWVLCILLLSTWVPAAVAGPWQWKINLQGQTPPDAMIMPSALEFDTAKDRYYVVDSGNNRLMSFDREGKLLSAFNAGDSLQAPYDMVRDEKGVLWVVEKGRNSLTSIDLSGKTTVPHTLSYQGRTVYADRLAYAAGQFYVLDRASGGILVFDQDLQGKQSFDCPDCGDGGFVDFKLQGGELWALSMLNRTIYRFGADGRLAAKISLGDAARFPVSLAVDPAGPIYVLERHQGGIAAFDATGELKYRFLEPGQTRGQLYFPVELQIDPWGQLCVVDEGNGRVQIFGRY
;
A
#
# COMPACT_ATOMS: atom_id res chain seq x y z
N MET A 1 58.45 16.17 -74.72
CA MET A 1 57.07 15.70 -74.91
C MET A 1 56.44 15.61 -73.51
N LEU A 2 55.37 16.38 -73.29
CA LEU A 2 54.57 16.65 -72.06
C LEU A 2 54.67 15.60 -70.93
N ILE A 3 54.99 15.96 -69.68
CA ILE A 3 54.22 16.73 -68.67
C ILE A 3 52.98 15.98 -68.12
N GLU A 4 53.20 15.50 -66.89
CA GLU A 4 52.32 15.39 -65.71
C GLU A 4 51.27 14.28 -65.51
N ARG A 5 51.39 13.73 -64.30
CA ARG A 5 50.63 12.68 -63.63
C ARG A 5 49.35 13.25 -63.04
N LEU A 6 48.23 12.55 -63.19
CA LEU A 6 47.04 12.70 -62.34
C LEU A 6 46.56 11.33 -61.86
N LEU A 7 47.09 10.90 -60.71
CA LEU A 7 46.54 9.81 -59.91
C LEU A 7 45.42 10.39 -59.03
N ARG A 8 44.16 10.12 -59.40
CA ARG A 8 43.01 10.38 -58.53
C ARG A 8 43.03 9.36 -57.38
N ARG A 9 43.37 9.80 -56.16
CA ARG A 9 43.14 9.04 -54.93
C ARG A 9 41.68 9.22 -54.50
N ALA A 10 40.89 8.15 -54.55
CA ALA A 10 39.63 8.08 -53.83
C ALA A 10 39.94 7.77 -52.35
N VAL A 11 39.55 8.68 -51.45
CA VAL A 11 39.58 8.45 -50.00
C VAL A 11 38.22 7.87 -49.61
N PRO A 12 38.12 6.64 -49.08
CA PRO A 12 36.87 6.19 -48.49
C PRO A 12 36.76 6.85 -47.11
N TRP A 13 35.74 7.67 -46.92
CA TRP A 13 35.34 8.15 -45.60
C TRP A 13 34.75 6.95 -44.84
N VAL A 14 35.58 6.28 -44.04
CA VAL A 14 35.07 5.33 -43.04
C VAL A 14 34.52 6.16 -41.88
N LEU A 15 33.20 6.29 -41.83
CA LEU A 15 32.48 6.86 -40.71
C LEU A 15 32.62 5.89 -39.52
N CYS A 16 33.62 6.12 -38.66
CA CYS A 16 33.68 5.44 -37.36
C CYS A 16 32.55 5.98 -36.48
N ILE A 17 31.45 5.23 -36.41
CA ILE A 17 30.41 5.44 -35.39
C ILE A 17 31.01 4.95 -34.07
N LEU A 18 31.50 5.88 -33.25
CA LEU A 18 31.79 5.64 -31.85
C LEU A 18 30.45 5.38 -31.14
N LEU A 19 30.10 4.11 -30.95
CA LEU A 19 29.07 3.71 -30.00
C LEU A 19 29.58 4.04 -28.59
N LEU A 20 29.30 5.27 -28.15
CA LEU A 20 29.32 5.60 -26.73
C LEU A 20 28.25 4.72 -26.08
N SER A 21 28.66 3.58 -25.56
CA SER A 21 27.84 2.80 -24.65
C SER A 21 27.64 3.67 -23.42
N THR A 22 26.49 4.33 -23.34
CA THR A 22 26.02 4.86 -22.08
C THR A 22 25.82 3.63 -21.19
N TRP A 23 26.76 3.42 -20.28
CA TRP A 23 26.56 2.45 -19.21
C TRP A 23 25.37 2.95 -18.40
N VAL A 24 24.20 2.42 -18.71
CA VAL A 24 23.03 2.57 -17.85
C VAL A 24 23.32 1.66 -16.66
N PRO A 25 23.55 2.19 -15.46
CA PRO A 25 23.67 1.33 -14.29
C PRO A 25 22.42 0.47 -14.23
N ALA A 26 22.60 -0.84 -14.15
CA ALA A 26 21.49 -1.76 -13.95
C ALA A 26 20.67 -1.26 -12.77
N ALA A 27 19.36 -1.11 -12.95
CA ALA A 27 18.47 -0.78 -11.84
C ALA A 27 18.78 -1.77 -10.72
N VAL A 28 19.21 -1.26 -9.56
CA VAL A 28 19.44 -2.10 -8.40
C VAL A 28 18.09 -2.71 -8.06
N ALA A 29 17.92 -3.99 -8.39
CA ALA A 29 16.75 -4.75 -7.96
C ALA A 29 16.74 -4.65 -6.43
N GLY A 30 15.66 -4.10 -5.87
CA GLY A 30 15.50 -4.01 -4.43
C GLY A 30 15.66 -5.38 -3.76
N PRO A 31 15.75 -5.44 -2.42
CA PRO A 31 16.04 -6.68 -1.69
C PRO A 31 14.86 -7.67 -1.69
N TRP A 32 13.87 -7.52 -2.58
CA TRP A 32 12.61 -8.24 -2.55
C TRP A 32 12.53 -9.25 -3.70
N GLN A 33 12.23 -10.49 -3.35
CA GLN A 33 11.88 -11.55 -4.30
C GLN A 33 10.45 -11.99 -4.11
N TRP A 34 9.72 -12.13 -5.21
CA TRP A 34 8.39 -12.72 -5.16
C TRP A 34 8.43 -14.10 -4.53
N LYS A 35 7.48 -14.36 -3.64
CA LYS A 35 7.30 -15.61 -2.90
C LYS A 35 6.04 -16.33 -3.35
N ILE A 36 4.90 -15.67 -3.19
CA ILE A 36 3.57 -16.25 -3.44
C ILE A 36 2.57 -15.17 -3.85
N ASN A 37 1.44 -15.62 -4.40
CA ASN A 37 0.23 -14.81 -4.51
C ASN A 37 -0.84 -15.36 -3.57
N LEU A 38 -1.58 -14.47 -2.91
CA LEU A 38 -2.90 -14.79 -2.39
C LEU A 38 -3.90 -14.47 -3.49
N GLN A 39 -4.59 -15.49 -4.00
CA GLN A 39 -5.58 -15.35 -5.05
C GLN A 39 -6.53 -16.54 -5.05
N GLY A 40 -7.81 -16.32 -5.37
CA GLY A 40 -8.65 -17.41 -5.85
C GLY A 40 -8.44 -17.61 -7.35
N GLN A 41 -8.29 -18.86 -7.77
CA GLN A 41 -7.82 -19.16 -9.13
C GLN A 41 -8.93 -19.12 -10.18
N THR A 42 -10.17 -19.44 -9.79
CA THR A 42 -11.34 -19.53 -10.68
C THR A 42 -12.61 -19.13 -9.95
N PRO A 43 -13.68 -18.70 -10.64
CA PRO A 43 -15.00 -18.56 -10.03
C PRO A 43 -15.43 -19.85 -9.31
N PRO A 44 -16.09 -19.76 -8.14
CA PRO A 44 -16.53 -18.54 -7.45
C PRO A 44 -15.44 -17.86 -6.61
N ASP A 45 -14.23 -18.41 -6.54
CA ASP A 45 -13.18 -17.94 -5.63
C ASP A 45 -12.33 -16.80 -6.19
N ALA A 46 -12.41 -16.51 -7.49
CA ALA A 46 -11.68 -15.39 -8.10
C ALA A 46 -11.95 -14.06 -7.36
N MET A 47 -10.88 -13.34 -7.01
CA MET A 47 -10.99 -12.04 -6.34
C MET A 47 -11.24 -10.92 -7.36
N ILE A 48 -12.07 -9.96 -6.97
CA ILE A 48 -12.43 -8.79 -7.76
C ILE A 48 -12.18 -7.55 -6.90
N MET A 49 -11.23 -6.71 -7.34
CA MET A 49 -10.84 -5.48 -6.63
C MET A 49 -10.51 -5.71 -5.15
N PRO A 50 -9.52 -6.58 -4.83
CA PRO A 50 -9.04 -6.66 -3.46
C PRO A 50 -8.48 -5.31 -3.03
N SER A 51 -8.71 -4.93 -1.77
CA SER A 51 -8.47 -3.56 -1.29
C SER A 51 -7.62 -3.43 -0.03
N ALA A 52 -7.58 -4.49 0.78
CA ALA A 52 -6.81 -4.55 2.01
C ALA A 52 -6.40 -5.98 2.38
N LEU A 53 -5.37 -6.08 3.21
CA LEU A 53 -4.81 -7.31 3.76
C LEU A 53 -4.62 -7.16 5.29
N GLU A 54 -4.90 -8.21 6.05
CA GLU A 54 -4.74 -8.28 7.51
C GLU A 54 -4.18 -9.65 7.92
N PHE A 55 -3.57 -9.76 9.12
CA PHE A 55 -2.83 -10.95 9.54
C PHE A 55 -3.27 -11.44 10.91
N ASP A 56 -3.51 -12.74 11.03
CA ASP A 56 -3.67 -13.44 12.32
C ASP A 56 -2.37 -14.17 12.63
N THR A 57 -1.49 -13.52 13.40
CA THR A 57 -0.19 -14.09 13.80
C THR A 57 -0.32 -15.30 14.72
N ALA A 58 -1.42 -15.40 15.48
CA ALA A 58 -1.66 -16.55 16.35
C ALA A 58 -2.04 -17.82 15.56
N LYS A 59 -2.56 -17.66 14.33
CA LYS A 59 -3.00 -18.77 13.46
C LYS A 59 -2.21 -18.87 12.15
N ASP A 60 -1.16 -18.08 11.99
CA ASP A 60 -0.39 -17.97 10.75
C ASP A 60 -1.27 -17.82 9.50
N ARG A 61 -2.15 -16.81 9.50
CA ARG A 61 -3.21 -16.67 8.49
C ARG A 61 -3.31 -15.25 7.95
N TYR A 62 -3.48 -15.13 6.64
CA TYR A 62 -3.84 -13.89 5.98
C TYR A 62 -5.36 -13.75 5.83
N TYR A 63 -5.84 -12.53 5.86
CA TYR A 63 -7.18 -12.15 5.47
C TYR A 63 -7.13 -11.05 4.42
N VAL A 64 -7.91 -11.19 3.35
CA VAL A 64 -8.00 -10.22 2.24
C VAL A 64 -9.42 -9.71 2.15
N VAL A 65 -9.58 -8.40 1.97
CA VAL A 65 -10.86 -7.78 1.63
C VAL A 65 -11.04 -7.88 0.12
N ASP A 66 -12.03 -8.65 -0.32
CA ASP A 66 -12.42 -8.81 -1.73
C ASP A 66 -13.64 -7.92 -2.02
N SER A 67 -13.38 -6.62 -2.20
CA SER A 67 -14.42 -5.57 -2.22
C SER A 67 -15.45 -5.77 -3.32
N GLY A 68 -15.02 -6.15 -4.52
CA GLY A 68 -15.90 -6.32 -5.68
C GLY A 68 -16.88 -7.49 -5.52
N ASN A 69 -16.55 -8.46 -4.66
CA ASN A 69 -17.44 -9.57 -4.31
C ASN A 69 -18.11 -9.40 -2.93
N ASN A 70 -17.97 -8.24 -2.29
CA ASN A 70 -18.52 -7.96 -0.95
C ASN A 70 -18.16 -9.05 0.08
N ARG A 71 -16.92 -9.53 0.11
CA ARG A 71 -16.55 -10.63 1.02
C ARG A 71 -15.15 -10.47 1.59
N LEU A 72 -14.88 -11.27 2.62
CA LEU A 72 -13.55 -11.47 3.16
C LEU A 72 -13.08 -12.87 2.77
N MET A 73 -11.78 -12.99 2.48
CA MET A 73 -11.14 -14.27 2.17
C MET A 73 -9.99 -14.50 3.14
N SER A 74 -9.69 -15.75 3.47
CA SER A 74 -8.56 -16.09 4.33
C SER A 74 -7.67 -17.16 3.71
N PHE A 75 -6.36 -17.03 3.91
CA PHE A 75 -5.35 -17.87 3.30
C PHE A 75 -4.33 -18.33 4.35
N ASP A 76 -3.73 -19.50 4.16
CA ASP A 76 -2.54 -19.89 4.92
C ASP A 76 -1.27 -19.17 4.41
N ARG A 77 -0.13 -19.45 5.05
CA ARG A 77 1.17 -18.84 4.74
C ARG A 77 1.72 -19.22 3.36
N GLU A 78 1.20 -20.29 2.78
CA GLU A 78 1.56 -20.81 1.47
C GLU A 78 0.64 -20.27 0.36
N GLY A 79 -0.38 -19.49 0.71
CA GLY A 79 -1.32 -18.87 -0.23
C GLY A 79 -2.50 -19.75 -0.60
N LYS A 80 -2.72 -20.86 0.10
CA LYS A 80 -3.91 -21.69 -0.09
C LYS A 80 -5.13 -21.01 0.53
N LEU A 81 -6.20 -20.92 -0.26
CA LEU A 81 -7.49 -20.44 0.22
C LEU A 81 -8.05 -21.38 1.30
N LEU A 82 -8.41 -20.81 2.45
CA LEU A 82 -9.01 -21.51 3.59
C LEU A 82 -10.51 -21.26 3.70
N SER A 83 -10.96 -20.03 3.45
CA SER A 83 -12.36 -19.63 3.57
C SER A 83 -12.65 -18.33 2.83
N ALA A 84 -13.87 -18.18 2.33
CA ALA A 84 -14.43 -16.94 1.83
C ALA A 84 -15.84 -16.74 2.42
N PHE A 85 -16.15 -15.54 2.92
CA PHE A 85 -17.42 -15.28 3.63
C PHE A 85 -17.86 -13.81 3.56
N ASN A 86 -19.17 -13.57 3.53
CA ASN A 86 -19.81 -12.24 3.54
C ASN A 86 -20.53 -11.96 4.88
N ALA A 87 -20.00 -12.47 6.00
CA ALA A 87 -20.52 -12.21 7.35
C ALA A 87 -22.06 -12.38 7.53
N GLY A 88 -22.69 -13.30 6.78
CA GLY A 88 -24.15 -13.46 6.72
C GLY A 88 -24.84 -12.62 5.64
N ASP A 89 -24.17 -12.39 4.51
CA ASP A 89 -24.61 -11.54 3.38
C ASP A 89 -24.78 -10.05 3.74
N SER A 90 -24.04 -9.57 4.74
CA SER A 90 -24.22 -8.24 5.31
C SER A 90 -23.19 -7.20 4.87
N LEU A 91 -22.04 -7.61 4.32
CA LEU A 91 -21.01 -6.65 3.92
C LEU A 91 -21.39 -5.93 2.63
N GLN A 92 -21.16 -4.62 2.61
CA GLN A 92 -21.48 -3.75 1.47
C GLN A 92 -20.27 -2.88 1.11
N ALA A 93 -19.59 -3.27 0.05
CA ALA A 93 -18.32 -2.68 -0.40
C ALA A 93 -17.31 -2.53 0.76
N PRO A 94 -16.92 -3.64 1.41
CA PRO A 94 -15.85 -3.61 2.42
C PRO A 94 -14.58 -3.09 1.75
N TYR A 95 -13.75 -2.31 2.45
CA TYR A 95 -12.61 -1.62 1.84
C TYR A 95 -11.31 -1.75 2.63
N ASP A 96 -11.38 -1.67 3.95
CA ASP A 96 -10.22 -1.88 4.81
C ASP A 96 -10.61 -2.72 6.01
N MET A 97 -9.65 -3.37 6.65
CA MET A 97 -9.89 -4.26 7.78
C MET A 97 -8.71 -4.29 8.73
N VAL A 98 -9.02 -4.38 10.02
CA VAL A 98 -8.04 -4.69 11.07
C VAL A 98 -8.57 -5.78 11.98
N ARG A 99 -7.70 -6.27 12.86
CA ARG A 99 -8.04 -7.19 13.93
C ARG A 99 -7.74 -6.58 15.29
N ASP A 100 -8.66 -6.72 16.24
CA ASP A 100 -8.43 -6.32 17.62
C ASP A 100 -7.74 -7.42 18.46
N GLU A 101 -7.38 -7.13 19.71
CA GLU A 101 -6.70 -8.08 20.59
C GLU A 101 -7.56 -9.29 20.98
N LYS A 102 -8.88 -9.23 20.76
CA LYS A 102 -9.82 -10.33 20.99
C LYS A 102 -9.98 -11.21 19.75
N GLY A 103 -9.37 -10.83 18.63
CA GLY A 103 -9.47 -11.53 17.35
C GLY A 103 -10.72 -11.19 16.56
N VAL A 104 -11.46 -10.14 16.94
CA VAL A 104 -12.60 -9.62 16.18
C VAL A 104 -12.07 -8.86 14.97
N LEU A 105 -12.65 -9.12 13.80
CA LEU A 105 -12.35 -8.38 12.59
C LEU A 105 -13.19 -7.11 12.55
N TRP A 106 -12.56 -5.98 12.29
CA TRP A 106 -13.21 -4.68 12.16
C TRP A 106 -13.03 -4.17 10.74
N VAL A 107 -14.13 -3.98 10.02
CA VAL A 107 -14.14 -3.75 8.57
C VAL A 107 -14.74 -2.39 8.26
N VAL A 108 -14.01 -1.56 7.52
CA VAL A 108 -14.53 -0.34 6.91
C VAL A 108 -15.40 -0.72 5.71
N GLU A 109 -16.64 -0.23 5.68
CA GLU A 109 -17.57 -0.42 4.56
C GLU A 109 -17.98 0.89 3.92
N LYS A 110 -17.64 1.04 2.64
CA LYS A 110 -17.94 2.25 1.87
C LYS A 110 -19.39 2.32 1.43
N GLY A 111 -20.05 1.18 1.20
CA GLY A 111 -21.42 1.14 0.69
C GLY A 111 -22.44 1.75 1.66
N ARG A 112 -22.24 1.52 2.95
CA ARG A 112 -23.14 2.00 4.03
C ARG A 112 -22.48 2.91 5.05
N ASN A 113 -21.25 3.35 4.80
CA ASN A 113 -20.45 4.22 5.66
C ASN A 113 -20.42 3.78 7.14
N SER A 114 -19.80 2.63 7.39
CA SER A 114 -19.74 2.03 8.72
C SER A 114 -18.39 1.38 9.00
N LEU A 115 -18.12 1.18 10.29
CA LEU A 115 -17.11 0.27 10.79
C LEU A 115 -17.83 -0.95 11.37
N THR A 116 -17.69 -2.13 10.78
CA THR A 116 -18.42 -3.35 11.20
C THR A 116 -17.52 -4.31 11.93
N SER A 117 -17.91 -4.71 13.14
CA SER A 117 -17.24 -5.75 13.92
C SER A 117 -17.79 -7.13 13.56
N ILE A 118 -16.91 -8.10 13.32
CA ILE A 118 -17.23 -9.49 12.98
C ILE A 118 -16.49 -10.41 13.96
N ASP A 119 -17.21 -11.01 14.89
CA ASP A 119 -16.70 -12.06 15.76
C ASP A 119 -16.98 -13.43 15.12
N LEU A 120 -15.92 -14.05 14.60
CA LEU A 120 -16.00 -15.36 13.97
C LEU A 120 -16.33 -16.49 14.97
N SER A 121 -15.99 -16.30 16.25
CA SER A 121 -16.20 -17.30 17.30
C SER A 121 -17.65 -17.26 17.83
N GLY A 122 -18.14 -16.06 18.16
CA GLY A 122 -19.52 -15.81 18.55
C GLY A 122 -20.51 -15.79 17.38
N LYS A 123 -20.00 -15.76 16.14
CA LYS A 123 -20.79 -15.63 14.89
C LYS A 123 -21.69 -14.40 14.89
N THR A 124 -21.17 -13.28 15.38
CA THR A 124 -21.89 -12.00 15.41
C THR A 124 -21.27 -11.02 14.44
N THR A 125 -22.13 -10.25 13.79
CA THR A 125 -21.75 -9.16 12.90
C THR A 125 -22.54 -7.93 13.32
N VAL A 126 -21.85 -6.87 13.71
CA VAL A 126 -22.48 -5.64 14.23
C VAL A 126 -21.94 -4.43 13.47
N PRO A 127 -22.81 -3.68 12.78
CA PRO A 127 -22.42 -2.45 12.12
C PRO A 127 -22.37 -1.28 13.11
N HIS A 128 -21.32 -0.46 13.03
CA HIS A 128 -21.18 0.75 13.85
C HIS A 128 -21.02 1.99 12.97
N THR A 129 -21.61 3.10 13.39
CA THR A 129 -21.39 4.41 12.77
C THR A 129 -20.42 5.21 13.62
N LEU A 130 -19.41 5.80 12.99
CA LEU A 130 -18.45 6.65 13.67
C LEU A 130 -18.90 8.11 13.62
N SER A 131 -18.76 8.79 14.75
CA SER A 131 -18.94 10.23 14.84
C SER A 131 -17.81 10.86 15.66
N TYR A 132 -17.36 12.04 15.26
CA TYR A 132 -16.33 12.78 15.96
C TYR A 132 -16.77 14.23 16.09
N GLN A 133 -16.86 14.71 17.33
CA GLN A 133 -17.30 16.08 17.64
C GLN A 133 -18.65 16.44 16.96
N GLY A 134 -19.59 15.49 16.92
CA GLY A 134 -20.93 15.69 16.33
C GLY A 134 -21.00 15.59 14.81
N ARG A 135 -19.88 15.35 14.11
CA ARG A 135 -19.84 15.13 12.66
C ARG A 135 -19.74 13.64 12.34
N THR A 136 -20.43 13.21 11.29
CA THR A 136 -20.27 11.87 10.69
C THR A 136 -18.86 11.69 10.15
N VAL A 137 -18.24 10.55 10.48
CA VAL A 137 -16.93 10.15 9.98
C VAL A 137 -17.09 9.25 8.75
N TYR A 138 -16.26 9.49 7.74
CA TYR A 138 -16.21 8.72 6.50
C TYR A 138 -14.90 7.96 6.43
N ALA A 139 -14.87 6.83 7.12
CA ALA A 139 -13.69 5.98 7.26
C ALA A 139 -13.18 5.47 5.89
N ASP A 140 -11.86 5.40 5.75
CA ASP A 140 -11.19 4.85 4.56
C ASP A 140 -10.08 3.89 4.93
N ARG A 141 -9.03 4.36 5.61
CA ARG A 141 -7.97 3.51 6.16
C ARG A 141 -8.11 3.30 7.66
N LEU A 142 -7.74 2.12 8.13
CA LEU A 142 -7.90 1.70 9.52
C LEU A 142 -6.59 1.08 10.03
N ALA A 143 -6.25 1.39 11.28
CA ALA A 143 -5.24 0.65 12.03
C ALA A 143 -5.77 0.42 13.45
N TYR A 144 -5.30 -0.66 14.08
CA TYR A 144 -5.60 -0.95 15.48
C TYR A 144 -4.32 -1.19 16.26
N ALA A 145 -4.15 -0.48 17.36
CA ALA A 145 -3.00 -0.68 18.25
C ALA A 145 -3.35 -0.24 19.67
N ALA A 146 -2.85 -0.99 20.66
CA ALA A 146 -2.93 -0.63 22.07
C ALA A 146 -4.35 -0.24 22.56
N GLY A 147 -5.39 -0.94 22.09
CA GLY A 147 -6.77 -0.66 22.50
C GLY A 147 -7.45 0.48 21.75
N GLN A 148 -6.84 0.99 20.68
CA GLN A 148 -7.30 2.17 19.95
C GLN A 148 -7.43 1.91 18.46
N PHE A 149 -8.50 2.43 17.87
CA PHE A 149 -8.67 2.51 16.43
C PHE A 149 -8.13 3.84 15.92
N TYR A 150 -7.34 3.78 14.86
CA TYR A 150 -6.90 4.94 14.09
C TYR A 150 -7.64 4.88 12.76
N VAL A 151 -8.38 5.93 12.44
CA VAL A 151 -9.31 5.96 11.30
C VAL A 151 -8.98 7.16 10.44
N LEU A 152 -8.53 6.92 9.21
CA LEU A 152 -8.42 7.97 8.20
C LEU A 152 -9.84 8.38 7.78
N ASP A 153 -10.20 9.64 8.04
CA ASP A 153 -11.50 10.20 7.73
C ASP A 153 -11.43 11.04 6.45
N ARG A 154 -12.02 10.57 5.36
CA ARG A 154 -11.95 11.27 4.06
C ARG A 154 -12.61 12.64 4.06
N ALA A 155 -13.57 12.88 4.96
CA ALA A 155 -14.26 14.15 5.01
C ALA A 155 -13.40 15.26 5.63
N SER A 156 -12.54 14.94 6.59
CA SER A 156 -11.57 15.90 7.14
C SER A 156 -10.18 15.82 6.50
N GLY A 157 -9.85 14.69 5.87
CA GLY A 157 -8.51 14.40 5.38
C GLY A 157 -7.49 14.08 6.50
N GLY A 158 -7.94 14.04 7.75
CA GLY A 158 -7.12 13.72 8.93
C GLY A 158 -7.33 12.29 9.42
N ILE A 159 -6.57 11.90 10.45
CA ILE A 159 -6.68 10.59 11.10
C ILE A 159 -7.22 10.79 12.50
N LEU A 160 -8.29 10.09 12.83
CA LEU A 160 -9.00 10.18 14.09
C LEU A 160 -8.71 8.96 14.96
N VAL A 161 -8.57 9.17 16.27
CA VAL A 161 -8.36 8.09 17.24
C VAL A 161 -9.65 7.84 18.02
N PHE A 162 -10.04 6.57 18.12
CA PHE A 162 -11.16 6.10 18.91
C PHE A 162 -10.71 5.06 19.92
N ASP A 163 -11.35 5.03 21.08
CA ASP A 163 -11.23 3.90 22.00
C ASP A 163 -12.09 2.71 21.54
N GLN A 164 -12.10 1.64 22.34
CA GLN A 164 -12.86 0.42 22.07
C GLN A 164 -14.38 0.62 22.11
N ASP A 165 -14.86 1.69 22.76
CA ASP A 165 -16.27 2.08 22.81
C ASP A 165 -16.61 3.08 21.68
N LEU A 166 -15.72 3.20 20.70
CA LEU A 166 -15.81 4.09 19.54
C LEU A 166 -16.00 5.57 19.92
N GLN A 167 -15.46 5.97 21.07
CA GLN A 167 -15.43 7.37 21.50
C GLN A 167 -14.17 8.05 20.98
N GLY A 168 -14.36 9.13 20.22
CA GLY A 168 -13.28 9.94 19.68
C GLY A 168 -12.41 10.57 20.77
N LYS A 169 -11.09 10.40 20.66
CA LYS A 169 -10.11 10.89 21.64
C LYS A 169 -9.20 11.99 21.11
N GLN A 170 -8.80 11.89 19.84
CA GLN A 170 -7.73 12.70 19.27
C GLN A 170 -7.85 12.76 17.75
N SER A 171 -7.28 13.79 17.14
CA SER A 171 -7.05 13.90 15.70
C SER A 171 -5.58 14.14 15.38
N PHE A 172 -5.16 13.67 14.20
CA PHE A 172 -3.92 14.01 13.53
C PHE A 172 -4.29 14.70 12.23
N ASP A 173 -4.16 16.01 12.22
CA ASP A 173 -4.57 16.84 11.10
C ASP A 173 -3.38 17.16 10.21
N CYS A 174 -3.60 17.27 8.90
CA CYS A 174 -2.57 17.74 7.99
C CYS A 174 -2.60 19.28 7.90
N PRO A 175 -1.63 20.01 8.49
CA PRO A 175 -1.71 21.46 8.61
C PRO A 175 -1.59 22.20 7.26
N ASP A 176 -1.00 21.54 6.24
CA ASP A 176 -0.66 22.14 4.95
C ASP A 176 -1.08 21.28 3.75
N CYS A 177 -1.99 20.31 3.94
CA CYS A 177 -2.53 19.52 2.81
C CYS A 177 -3.70 20.18 2.08
N GLY A 178 -4.28 21.25 2.64
CA GLY A 178 -5.57 21.77 2.17
C GLY A 178 -6.62 20.65 2.13
N ASP A 179 -7.41 20.62 1.06
CA ASP A 179 -8.47 19.61 0.87
C ASP A 179 -7.94 18.21 0.50
N GLY A 180 -6.63 18.05 0.29
CA GLY A 180 -6.02 16.79 -0.15
C GLY A 180 -5.82 15.74 0.95
N GLY A 181 -5.68 16.18 2.20
CA GLY A 181 -5.47 15.32 3.36
C GLY A 181 -4.36 14.26 3.23
N PHE A 182 -4.50 13.22 4.04
CA PHE A 182 -3.72 11.99 3.93
C PHE A 182 -4.45 10.93 3.10
N VAL A 183 -3.70 10.03 2.46
CA VAL A 183 -4.22 8.90 1.67
C VAL A 183 -3.92 7.53 2.26
N ASP A 184 -2.91 7.45 3.12
CA ASP A 184 -2.53 6.24 3.85
C ASP A 184 -1.76 6.62 5.11
N PHE A 185 -1.73 5.73 6.09
CA PHE A 185 -0.87 5.86 7.25
C PHE A 185 -0.43 4.49 7.80
N LYS A 186 0.66 4.50 8.58
CA LYS A 186 1.18 3.32 9.29
C LYS A 186 1.58 3.69 10.70
N LEU A 187 1.34 2.77 11.65
CA LEU A 187 1.81 2.88 13.02
C LEU A 187 3.14 2.14 13.13
N GLN A 188 4.22 2.85 13.47
CA GLN A 188 5.55 2.27 13.55
C GLN A 188 6.37 2.92 14.66
N GLY A 189 6.93 2.09 15.55
CA GLY A 189 7.83 2.57 16.61
C GLY A 189 7.19 3.57 17.60
N GLY A 190 5.87 3.51 17.78
CA GLY A 190 5.13 4.46 18.62
C GLY A 190 4.81 5.80 17.93
N GLU A 191 5.11 5.91 16.64
CA GLU A 191 4.76 7.05 15.79
C GLU A 191 3.70 6.69 14.76
N LEU A 192 2.99 7.71 14.29
CA LEU A 192 2.09 7.63 13.16
C LEU A 192 2.76 8.27 11.94
N TRP A 193 2.87 7.51 10.85
CA TRP A 193 3.46 7.93 9.59
C TRP A 193 2.36 8.06 8.55
N ALA A 194 1.98 9.30 8.20
CA ALA A 194 0.89 9.59 7.26
C ALA A 194 1.42 10.11 5.92
N LEU A 195 0.93 9.57 4.81
CA LEU A 195 1.31 9.98 3.46
C LEU A 195 0.26 10.93 2.89
N SER A 196 0.71 12.09 2.40
CA SER A 196 -0.09 12.96 1.56
C SER A 196 0.31 12.78 0.10
N MET A 197 -0.66 12.41 -0.75
CA MET A 197 -0.42 12.20 -2.18
C MET A 197 -0.09 13.51 -2.91
N LEU A 198 -0.89 14.56 -2.69
CA LEU A 198 -0.74 15.83 -3.41
C LEU A 198 0.55 16.53 -3.02
N ASN A 199 0.84 16.57 -1.72
CA ASN A 199 2.06 17.19 -1.19
C ASN A 199 3.31 16.31 -1.38
N ARG A 200 3.14 15.04 -1.78
CA ARG A 200 4.24 14.05 -1.92
C ARG A 200 5.14 14.04 -0.68
N THR A 201 4.52 14.05 0.49
CA THR A 201 5.20 14.24 1.78
C THR A 201 4.67 13.23 2.78
N ILE A 202 5.59 12.68 3.58
CA ILE A 202 5.28 11.83 4.73
C ILE A 202 5.37 12.67 6.00
N TYR A 203 4.33 12.63 6.81
CA TYR A 203 4.20 13.33 8.07
C TYR A 203 4.35 12.33 9.20
N ARG A 204 5.26 12.59 10.13
CA ARG A 204 5.48 11.77 11.31
C ARG A 204 4.93 12.47 12.51
N PHE A 205 4.04 11.81 13.24
CA PHE A 205 3.46 12.30 14.47
C PHE A 205 3.88 11.43 15.64
N GLY A 206 4.17 12.06 16.77
CA GLY A 206 4.27 11.37 18.04
C GLY A 206 2.90 10.89 18.53
N ALA A 207 2.88 9.94 19.46
CA ALA A 207 1.64 9.43 20.06
C ALA A 207 0.77 10.54 20.70
N ASP A 208 1.38 11.65 21.13
CA ASP A 208 0.72 12.82 21.70
C ASP A 208 0.00 13.71 20.67
N GLY A 209 0.03 13.35 19.39
CA GLY A 209 -0.61 14.11 18.32
C GLY A 209 0.27 15.20 17.71
N ARG A 210 1.46 15.44 18.26
CA ARG A 210 2.34 16.50 17.75
C ARG A 210 3.09 16.03 16.52
N LEU A 211 3.14 16.90 15.51
CA LEU A 211 3.96 16.67 14.33
C LEU A 211 5.44 16.69 14.72
N ALA A 212 6.10 15.55 14.58
CA ALA A 212 7.51 15.36 14.88
C ALA A 212 8.41 15.69 13.69
N ALA A 213 8.03 15.28 12.48
CA ALA A 213 8.82 15.52 11.27
C ALA A 213 7.99 15.50 9.98
N LYS A 214 8.55 16.08 8.92
CA LYS A 214 8.08 15.94 7.54
C LYS A 214 9.21 15.42 6.67
N ILE A 215 8.91 14.48 5.79
CA ILE A 215 9.83 13.92 4.81
C ILE A 215 9.25 14.21 3.43
N SER A 216 9.82 15.19 2.73
CA SER A 216 9.43 15.50 1.36
C SER A 216 10.02 14.45 0.42
N LEU A 217 9.17 13.83 -0.40
CA LEU A 217 9.58 12.85 -1.40
C LEU A 217 9.88 13.51 -2.76
N GLY A 218 9.64 14.83 -2.87
CA GLY A 218 9.85 15.61 -4.08
C GLY A 218 9.11 15.08 -5.31
N ASP A 219 9.60 15.44 -6.50
CA ASP A 219 9.05 14.96 -7.78
C ASP A 219 9.43 13.50 -8.08
N ALA A 220 10.29 12.91 -7.23
CA ALA A 220 10.64 11.52 -7.34
C ALA A 220 9.43 10.62 -7.03
N ALA A 221 8.53 10.98 -6.11
CA ALA A 221 7.31 10.21 -5.85
C ALA A 221 6.22 10.48 -6.90
N ARG A 222 5.82 9.45 -7.64
CA ARG A 222 4.88 9.53 -8.76
C ARG A 222 3.54 8.92 -8.39
N PHE A 223 2.60 9.78 -7.97
CA PHE A 223 1.26 9.36 -7.53
C PHE A 223 1.31 8.32 -6.39
N PRO A 224 1.87 8.70 -5.24
CA PRO A 224 2.03 7.78 -4.11
C PRO A 224 0.67 7.54 -3.44
N VAL A 225 0.27 6.27 -3.29
CA VAL A 225 -1.06 5.91 -2.72
C VAL A 225 -1.00 5.12 -1.43
N SER A 226 0.15 4.53 -1.11
CA SER A 226 0.35 3.76 0.13
C SER A 226 1.83 3.74 0.48
N LEU A 227 2.15 3.54 1.77
CA LEU A 227 3.52 3.42 2.26
C LEU A 227 3.69 2.18 3.16
N ALA A 228 4.93 1.68 3.21
CA ALA A 228 5.39 0.77 4.25
C ALA A 228 6.72 1.27 4.82
N VAL A 229 6.87 1.20 6.14
CA VAL A 229 8.05 1.68 6.85
C VAL A 229 8.86 0.48 7.32
N ASP A 230 10.09 0.35 6.83
CA ASP A 230 11.05 -0.62 7.36
C ASP A 230 11.88 0.04 8.48
N PRO A 231 11.78 -0.39 9.74
CA PRO A 231 12.44 0.28 10.88
C PRO A 231 13.95 0.37 10.76
N ALA A 232 14.57 -0.57 10.04
CA ALA A 232 16.02 -0.64 9.84
C ALA A 232 16.42 -0.31 8.39
N GLY A 233 15.47 0.16 7.57
CA GLY A 233 15.68 0.29 6.13
C GLY A 233 14.93 1.47 5.51
N PRO A 234 14.66 1.40 4.20
CA PRO A 234 14.02 2.49 3.48
C PRO A 234 12.51 2.55 3.73
N ILE A 235 11.93 3.70 3.43
CA ILE A 235 10.49 3.88 3.33
C ILE A 235 10.07 3.45 1.93
N TYR A 236 9.17 2.47 1.83
CA TYR A 236 8.63 2.02 0.56
C TYR A 236 7.34 2.77 0.26
N VAL A 237 7.20 3.26 -0.96
CA VAL A 237 6.04 4.02 -1.41
C VAL A 237 5.49 3.38 -2.68
N LEU A 238 4.21 3.03 -2.65
CA LEU A 238 3.50 2.42 -3.75
C LEU A 238 3.00 3.49 -4.72
N GLU A 239 3.33 3.35 -6.00
CA GLU A 239 2.99 4.29 -7.04
C GLU A 239 1.97 3.70 -8.01
N ARG A 240 0.69 4.00 -7.77
CA ARG A 240 -0.44 3.30 -8.41
C ARG A 240 -0.37 3.28 -9.93
N HIS A 241 -0.12 4.43 -10.55
CA HIS A 241 -0.08 4.54 -12.02
C HIS A 241 1.24 4.09 -12.63
N GLN A 242 2.32 3.99 -11.84
CA GLN A 242 3.59 3.46 -12.30
C GLN A 242 3.68 1.94 -12.13
N GLY A 243 2.71 1.30 -11.45
CA GLY A 243 2.72 -0.14 -11.21
C GLY A 243 3.96 -0.60 -10.47
N GLY A 244 4.52 0.23 -9.60
CA GLY A 244 5.83 0.00 -9.00
C GLY A 244 5.96 0.56 -7.59
N ILE A 245 7.10 0.27 -6.97
CA ILE A 245 7.44 0.74 -5.63
C ILE A 245 8.73 1.55 -5.69
N ALA A 246 8.69 2.73 -5.08
CA ALA A 246 9.84 3.60 -4.84
C ALA A 246 10.37 3.36 -3.42
N ALA A 247 11.68 3.20 -3.27
CA ALA A 247 12.32 3.11 -1.95
C ALA A 247 13.05 4.43 -1.65
N PHE A 248 12.66 5.11 -0.58
CA PHE A 248 13.24 6.35 -0.11
C PHE A 248 14.03 6.14 1.18
N ASP A 249 15.05 6.95 1.41
CA ASP A 249 15.70 6.99 2.73
C ASP A 249 14.91 7.86 3.73
N ALA A 250 15.43 7.98 4.96
CA ALA A 250 14.80 8.77 6.02
C ALA A 250 14.81 10.28 5.77
N THR A 251 15.59 10.77 4.81
CA THR A 251 15.64 12.17 4.40
C THR A 251 14.69 12.47 3.23
N GLY A 252 14.16 11.44 2.58
CA GLY A 252 13.28 11.55 1.41
C GLY A 252 14.00 11.42 0.07
N GLU A 253 15.27 11.00 0.07
CA GLU A 253 16.02 10.76 -1.16
C GLU A 253 15.64 9.40 -1.76
N LEU A 254 15.37 9.36 -3.08
CA LEU A 254 15.05 8.12 -3.79
C LEU A 254 16.31 7.27 -3.91
N LYS A 255 16.26 6.04 -3.37
CA LYS A 255 17.36 5.07 -3.46
C LYS A 255 17.26 4.21 -4.73
N TYR A 256 16.09 3.62 -4.95
CA TYR A 256 15.84 2.71 -6.09
C TYR A 256 14.35 2.47 -6.29
N ARG A 257 14.03 1.76 -7.38
CA ARG A 257 12.67 1.36 -7.76
C ARG A 257 12.66 -0.13 -8.11
N PHE A 258 11.53 -0.77 -7.87
CA PHE A 258 11.33 -2.17 -8.24
C PHE A 258 9.85 -2.45 -8.51
N LEU A 259 9.59 -3.58 -9.16
CA LEU A 259 8.32 -3.91 -9.82
C LEU A 259 8.02 -2.97 -10.99
N GLU A 260 7.10 -3.38 -11.86
CA GLU A 260 6.74 -2.66 -13.08
C GLU A 260 5.27 -2.89 -13.47
N PRO A 261 4.68 -2.07 -14.35
CA PRO A 261 3.31 -2.29 -14.81
C PRO A 261 3.14 -3.64 -15.52
N GLY A 262 2.04 -4.34 -15.23
CA GLY A 262 1.66 -5.56 -15.93
C GLY A 262 0.86 -6.54 -15.07
N GLN A 263 0.74 -7.77 -15.56
CA GLN A 263 -0.16 -8.79 -14.99
C GLN A 263 0.59 -10.05 -14.52
N THR A 264 1.88 -10.17 -14.87
CA THR A 264 2.68 -11.36 -14.52
C THR A 264 3.32 -11.20 -13.13
N ARG A 265 4.03 -12.23 -12.68
CA ARG A 265 4.75 -12.22 -11.39
C ARG A 265 5.70 -11.02 -11.32
N GLY A 266 5.62 -10.25 -10.23
CA GLY A 266 6.46 -9.06 -10.04
C GLY A 266 6.03 -7.83 -10.84
N GLN A 267 4.89 -7.91 -11.54
CA GLN A 267 4.26 -6.78 -12.20
C GLN A 267 2.96 -6.40 -11.49
N LEU A 268 2.60 -5.11 -11.48
CA LEU A 268 1.40 -4.60 -10.79
C LEU A 268 0.45 -3.88 -11.75
N TYR A 269 -0.85 -3.91 -11.43
CA TYR A 269 -1.89 -3.20 -12.16
C TYR A 269 -2.88 -2.54 -11.19
N PHE A 270 -2.82 -1.21 -11.12
CA PHE A 270 -3.59 -0.38 -10.17
C PHE A 270 -3.50 -0.82 -8.69
N PRO A 271 -2.30 -1.10 -8.14
CA PRO A 271 -2.18 -1.55 -6.76
C PRO A 271 -2.63 -0.44 -5.77
N VAL A 272 -3.16 -0.82 -4.61
CA VAL A 272 -3.83 0.11 -3.68
C VAL A 272 -3.30 0.11 -2.26
N GLU A 273 -2.65 -0.96 -1.83
CA GLU A 273 -2.10 -1.06 -0.48
C GLU A 273 -0.74 -1.73 -0.50
N LEU A 274 0.15 -1.23 0.35
CA LEU A 274 1.48 -1.73 0.62
C LEU A 274 1.71 -1.82 2.12
N GLN A 275 2.20 -2.96 2.59
CA GLN A 275 2.60 -3.15 3.98
C GLN A 275 3.68 -4.21 4.12
N ILE A 276 4.33 -4.26 5.28
CA ILE A 276 5.23 -5.34 5.66
C ILE A 276 4.49 -6.20 6.68
N ASP A 277 4.38 -7.50 6.39
CA ASP A 277 3.73 -8.44 7.28
C ASP A 277 4.55 -8.68 8.57
N PRO A 278 3.95 -9.25 9.63
CA PRO A 278 4.67 -9.57 10.88
C PRO A 278 5.84 -10.55 10.72
N TRP A 279 5.97 -11.19 9.56
CA TRP A 279 7.05 -12.12 9.24
C TRP A 279 8.12 -11.49 8.34
N GLY A 280 8.08 -10.16 8.14
CA GLY A 280 9.07 -9.40 7.39
C GLY A 280 8.94 -9.47 5.87
N GLN A 281 7.79 -9.90 5.34
CA GLN A 281 7.52 -9.94 3.91
C GLN A 281 6.80 -8.67 3.45
N LEU A 282 7.17 -8.17 2.27
CA LEU A 282 6.48 -7.06 1.63
C LEU A 282 5.23 -7.57 0.93
N CYS A 283 4.07 -7.01 1.25
CA CYS A 283 2.78 -7.40 0.69
C CYS A 283 2.18 -6.24 -0.12
N VAL A 284 1.73 -6.53 -1.33
CA VAL A 284 1.10 -5.55 -2.22
C VAL A 284 -0.29 -6.06 -2.62
N VAL A 285 -1.31 -5.27 -2.31
CA VAL A 285 -2.67 -5.53 -2.80
C VAL A 285 -2.78 -4.97 -4.22
N ASP A 286 -2.81 -5.89 -5.18
CA ASP A 286 -2.75 -5.65 -6.63
C ASP A 286 -4.19 -5.67 -7.20
N GLU A 287 -4.95 -4.62 -6.90
CA GLU A 287 -6.40 -4.49 -7.13
C GLU A 287 -6.82 -4.93 -8.54
N GLY A 288 -6.15 -4.37 -9.56
CA GLY A 288 -6.52 -4.60 -10.95
C GLY A 288 -6.21 -6.01 -11.45
N ASN A 289 -5.28 -6.73 -10.79
CA ASN A 289 -4.97 -8.12 -11.11
C ASN A 289 -5.71 -9.13 -10.22
N GLY A 290 -6.55 -8.67 -9.28
CA GLY A 290 -7.35 -9.56 -8.43
C GLY A 290 -6.49 -10.46 -7.54
N ARG A 291 -5.38 -9.94 -7.00
CA ARG A 291 -4.44 -10.72 -6.17
C ARG A 291 -3.76 -9.87 -5.10
N VAL A 292 -3.15 -10.53 -4.13
CA VAL A 292 -2.11 -9.95 -3.27
C VAL A 292 -0.79 -10.62 -3.61
N GLN A 293 0.26 -9.84 -3.90
CA GLN A 293 1.60 -10.38 -4.13
C GLN A 293 2.44 -10.23 -2.87
N ILE A 294 3.15 -11.29 -2.50
CA ILE A 294 4.02 -11.32 -1.31
C ILE A 294 5.46 -11.54 -1.73
N PHE A 295 6.38 -10.75 -1.14
CA PHE A 295 7.80 -10.75 -1.44
C PHE A 295 8.63 -10.93 -0.18
N GLY A 296 9.61 -11.84 -0.21
CA GLY A 296 10.56 -12.06 0.87
C GLY A 296 11.89 -11.37 0.59
N ARG A 297 12.71 -11.20 1.63
CA ARG A 297 14.10 -10.77 1.46
C ARG A 297 14.99 -11.91 0.96
N TYR A 298 16.03 -11.55 0.20
CA TYR A 298 17.16 -12.43 -0.10
C TYR A 298 17.94 -12.79 1.16
#